data_AF-A0A7S1G049-F1
#
_entry.id   AF-A0A7S1G049-F1
#
_cell.length_a   1.000
_cell.length_b   1.000
_cell.length_c   1.000
_cell.angle_alpha   90.00
_cell.angle_beta   90.00
_cell.angle_gamma   90.00
#
_symmetry.space_group_name_H-M   'P 1'
#
loop_
_entity.id
_entity.type
_entity.pdbx_description
1 polymer ?
#
loop_
_entity_poly.entity_id
_entity_poly.type
_entity_poly.pdbx_seq_one_letter_code
_entity_poly.pdbx_strand_id
1 'polypeptide(L)'
;DYDYTLLKITRAETAGAEMAKLESSISVSWLRENVLQGFADASARDKQVQFMTTILAVDKYFTGLDDAKSRLDDAPLALLDASDYLGFLQACGTSFVRTVRRRTESAALLSFEINPDDEEFATAVEQDLMGSTSSDSDGSTSSDSDGSTSSDS
;
A
#
# COMPACT_ATOMS: atom_id res chain seq x y z
N ASP A 1 -8.68 0.36 -11.85
CA ASP A 1 -7.75 1.38 -11.36
C ASP A 1 -6.94 0.85 -10.21
N TYR A 2 -5.62 0.97 -10.35
CA TYR A 2 -4.66 0.70 -9.30
C TYR A 2 -4.00 2.05 -9.00
N ASP A 3 -3.98 2.44 -7.73
CA ASP A 3 -3.23 3.61 -7.29
C ASP A 3 -1.86 3.11 -6.82
N TYR A 4 -0.82 3.63 -7.46
CA TYR A 4 0.57 3.27 -7.18
C TYR A 4 1.29 4.47 -6.62
N THR A 5 1.91 4.33 -5.46
CA THR A 5 2.68 5.39 -4.83
C THR A 5 4.05 4.87 -4.41
N LEU A 6 5.11 5.53 -4.89
CA LEU A 6 6.49 5.33 -4.45
C LEU A 6 6.93 6.54 -3.64
N LEU A 7 7.56 6.29 -2.50
CA LEU A 7 8.06 7.33 -1.62
C LEU A 7 9.46 6.96 -1.10
N LYS A 8 10.40 7.88 -1.26
CA LYS A 8 11.80 7.74 -0.85
C LYS A 8 12.06 8.59 0.40
N ILE A 9 12.64 7.98 1.41
CA ILE A 9 12.93 8.61 2.70
C ILE A 9 14.41 8.44 3.00
N THR A 10 15.13 9.54 2.97
CA THR A 10 16.58 9.59 3.17
C THR A 10 16.99 10.07 4.56
N ARG A 11 16.08 10.71 5.29
CA ARG A 11 16.35 11.30 6.61
C ARG A 11 15.23 11.04 7.60
N ALA A 12 15.60 10.75 8.84
CA ALA A 12 14.65 10.54 9.94
C ALA A 12 13.77 11.79 10.18
N GLU A 13 14.38 12.98 10.14
CA GLU A 13 13.71 14.26 10.39
C GLU A 13 12.60 14.56 9.38
N THR A 14 12.78 14.14 8.12
CA THR A 14 11.80 14.36 7.04
C THR A 14 10.82 13.20 6.91
N ALA A 15 11.06 12.05 7.56
CA ALA A 15 10.22 10.86 7.45
C ALA A 15 8.76 11.13 7.81
N GLY A 16 8.50 11.97 8.82
CA GLY A 16 7.15 12.35 9.21
C GLY A 16 6.39 13.13 8.12
N ALA A 17 7.07 14.05 7.44
CA ALA A 17 6.48 14.87 6.37
C ALA A 17 6.32 14.06 5.07
N GLU A 18 7.28 13.19 4.76
CA GLU A 18 7.20 12.30 3.61
C GLU A 18 6.06 11.29 3.77
N MET A 19 5.91 10.66 4.94
CA MET A 19 4.79 9.74 5.22
C MET A 19 3.41 10.43 5.22
N ALA A 20 3.33 11.75 5.46
CA ALA A 20 2.06 12.48 5.35
C ALA A 20 1.51 12.49 3.91
N LYS A 21 2.35 12.29 2.89
CA LYS A 21 1.90 12.11 1.50
C LYS A 21 1.06 10.83 1.31
N LEU A 22 1.09 9.92 2.28
CA LEU A 22 0.37 8.63 2.29
C LEU A 22 -0.86 8.65 3.22
N GLU A 23 -1.41 9.82 3.56
CA GLU A 23 -2.53 9.96 4.51
C GLU A 23 -3.77 9.11 4.17
N SER A 24 -3.98 8.78 2.90
CA SER A 24 -5.10 7.92 2.50
C SER A 24 -4.80 6.43 2.73
N SER A 25 -3.54 6.03 2.90
CA SER A 25 -3.14 4.62 2.99
C SER A 25 -3.49 4.01 4.34
N ILE A 26 -4.07 2.80 4.31
CA ILE A 26 -4.29 2.01 5.52
C ILE A 26 -2.98 1.42 6.08
N SER A 27 -1.92 1.34 5.27
CA SER A 27 -0.61 0.83 5.68
C SER A 27 0.34 1.90 6.25
N VAL A 28 -0.04 3.19 6.23
CA VAL A 28 0.86 4.30 6.61
C VAL A 28 1.39 4.20 8.03
N SER A 29 0.57 3.77 8.99
CA SER A 29 0.99 3.62 10.39
C SER A 29 2.08 2.57 10.55
N TRP A 30 1.91 1.41 9.89
CA TRP A 30 2.91 0.34 9.89
C TRP A 30 4.21 0.79 9.21
N LEU A 31 4.12 1.45 8.06
CA LEU A 31 5.29 2.00 7.36
C LEU A 31 6.06 2.99 8.23
N ARG A 32 5.34 3.92 8.87
CA ARG A 32 5.93 4.95 9.72
C ARG A 32 6.69 4.34 10.89
N GLU A 33 6.10 3.38 11.58
CA GLU A 33 6.73 2.69 12.70
C GLU A 33 8.02 1.98 12.28
N ASN A 34 7.98 1.22 11.18
CA ASN A 34 9.15 0.48 10.71
C ASN A 34 10.27 1.39 10.19
N VAL A 35 9.93 2.51 9.55
CA VAL A 35 10.94 3.50 9.11
C VAL A 35 11.59 4.19 10.31
N LEU A 36 10.81 4.61 11.30
CA LEU A 36 11.35 5.26 12.50
C LEU A 36 12.24 4.29 13.29
N GLN A 37 11.79 3.04 13.47
CA GLN A 37 12.58 2.00 14.12
C GLN A 37 13.87 1.71 13.34
N GLY A 38 13.78 1.60 12.01
CA GLY A 38 14.95 1.36 11.18
C GLY A 38 15.99 2.48 11.24
N PHE A 39 15.57 3.74 11.33
CA PHE A 39 16.49 4.85 11.59
C PHE A 39 17.14 4.78 12.99
N ALA A 40 16.38 4.40 14.02
CA ALA A 40 16.91 4.22 15.36
C ALA A 40 17.98 3.10 15.39
N ASP A 41 17.71 1.98 14.73
CA ASP A 41 18.62 0.84 14.65
C ASP A 41 19.88 1.14 13.83
N ALA A 42 19.76 1.95 12.79
CA ALA A 42 20.91 2.40 11.99
C ALA A 42 21.78 3.39 12.77
N SER A 43 21.15 4.34 13.48
CA SER A 43 21.86 5.28 14.36
C SER A 43 22.62 4.56 15.48
N ALA A 44 22.04 3.49 16.06
CA ALA A 44 22.71 2.68 17.08
C ALA A 44 23.96 1.94 16.56
N ARG A 45 24.04 1.73 15.24
CA ARG A 45 25.14 1.02 14.56
C ARG A 45 26.10 1.96 13.81
N ASP A 46 25.92 3.27 13.94
CA ASP A 46 26.67 4.29 13.18
C ASP A 46 26.61 4.05 11.65
N LYS A 47 25.41 3.68 11.16
CA LYS A 47 25.14 3.43 9.75
C LYS A 47 24.21 4.49 9.18
N GLN A 48 24.47 4.87 7.93
CA GLN A 48 23.50 5.62 7.14
C GLN A 48 22.57 4.63 6.44
N VAL A 49 21.27 4.87 6.54
CA VAL A 49 20.23 4.04 5.95
C VAL A 49 19.30 4.92 5.13
N GLN A 50 18.82 4.37 4.03
CA GLN A 50 17.77 4.95 3.21
C GLN A 50 16.61 3.97 3.13
N PHE A 51 15.40 4.51 3.12
CA PHE A 51 14.17 3.73 2.96
C PHE A 51 13.47 4.11 1.66
N MET A 52 12.89 3.11 1.01
CA MET A 52 11.95 3.30 -0.08
C MET A 52 10.69 2.50 0.24
N THR A 53 9.53 3.12 0.09
CA THR A 53 8.26 2.44 0.26
C THR A 53 7.44 2.53 -1.02
N THR A 54 6.85 1.40 -1.39
CA THR A 54 5.89 1.30 -2.49
C THR A 54 4.55 0.83 -1.94
N ILE A 55 3.48 1.48 -2.38
CA ILE A 55 2.11 1.09 -2.06
C ILE A 55 1.35 0.88 -3.35
N LEU A 56 0.78 -0.32 -3.49
CA LEU A 56 -0.20 -0.64 -4.51
C LEU A 56 -1.57 -0.75 -3.85
N ALA A 57 -2.48 0.16 -4.18
CA ALA A 57 -3.83 0.16 -3.67
C ALA A 57 -4.84 -0.20 -4.76
N VAL A 58 -5.77 -1.09 -4.42
CA VAL A 58 -6.86 -1.54 -5.29
C VAL A 58 -8.20 -1.28 -4.62
N ASP A 59 -9.00 -0.43 -5.23
CA ASP A 59 -10.40 -0.26 -4.86
C ASP A 59 -11.26 -1.26 -5.65
N LYS A 60 -11.79 -2.27 -4.95
CA LYS A 60 -12.54 -3.34 -5.61
C LYS A 60 -14.01 -3.00 -5.80
N TYR A 61 -14.64 -2.35 -4.81
CA TYR A 61 -16.05 -2.04 -4.88
C TYR A 61 -16.47 -1.00 -3.83
N PHE A 62 -17.39 -0.13 -4.22
CA PHE A 62 -18.14 0.76 -3.35
C PHE A 62 -19.62 0.38 -3.44
N THR A 63 -20.22 -0.01 -2.31
CA THR A 63 -21.67 -0.11 -2.19
C THR A 63 -22.18 0.95 -1.24
N GLY A 64 -23.18 1.70 -1.69
CA GLY A 64 -23.93 2.64 -0.88
C GLY A 64 -25.36 2.16 -0.71
N LEU A 65 -25.92 2.42 0.46
CA LEU A 65 -27.33 2.28 0.75
C LEU A 65 -28.08 3.44 0.05
N ASP A 66 -29.12 3.11 -0.72
CA ASP A 66 -30.06 4.11 -1.25
C ASP A 66 -31.16 4.32 -0.21
N ASP A 67 -31.04 5.37 0.61
CA ASP A 67 -31.97 5.64 1.71
C ASP A 67 -33.43 5.78 1.26
N ALA A 68 -33.69 6.16 0.00
CA ALA A 68 -35.05 6.31 -0.52
C ALA A 68 -35.71 4.96 -0.86
N LYS A 69 -34.91 3.92 -1.08
CA LYS A 69 -35.39 2.58 -1.47
C LYS A 69 -35.16 1.52 -0.40
N SER A 70 -34.26 1.78 0.54
CA SER A 70 -33.88 0.84 1.57
C SER A 70 -34.99 0.73 2.60
N ARG A 71 -35.33 -0.51 2.98
CA ARG A 71 -36.39 -0.82 3.92
C ARG A 71 -35.80 -1.46 5.16
N LEU A 72 -36.40 -1.15 6.31
CA LEU A 72 -36.17 -1.91 7.53
C LEU A 72 -36.75 -3.31 7.36
N ASP A 73 -36.05 -4.30 7.91
CA ASP A 73 -36.61 -5.65 8.04
C ASP A 73 -37.81 -5.65 8.99
N ASP A 74 -38.70 -6.63 8.82
CA ASP A 74 -39.97 -6.71 9.53
C ASP A 74 -39.79 -6.77 11.06
N ALA A 75 -38.72 -7.41 11.55
CA ALA A 75 -38.49 -7.58 12.99
C ALA A 75 -38.13 -6.26 13.70
N PRO A 76 -37.12 -5.48 13.25
CA PRO A 76 -36.89 -4.13 13.75
C PRO A 76 -38.09 -3.21 13.58
N LEU A 77 -38.82 -3.33 12.45
CA LEU A 77 -40.02 -2.52 12.20
C LEU A 77 -41.12 -2.80 13.24
N ALA A 78 -41.34 -4.07 13.59
CA ALA A 78 -42.33 -4.46 14.61
C ALA A 78 -42.03 -3.85 16.00
N LEU A 79 -40.74 -3.69 16.36
CA LEU A 79 -40.35 -3.02 17.60
C LEU A 79 -40.71 -1.53 17.57
N LEU A 80 -40.53 -0.87 16.43
CA LEU A 80 -40.94 0.52 16.25
C LEU A 80 -42.47 0.67 16.28
N ASP A 81 -43.20 -0.21 15.62
CA ASP A 81 -44.67 -0.23 15.63
C ASP A 81 -45.23 -0.43 17.04
N ALA A 82 -44.54 -1.22 17.87
CA ALA A 82 -44.85 -1.42 19.28
C ALA A 82 -44.41 -0.26 20.20
N SER A 83 -43.79 0.79 19.65
CA SER A 83 -43.16 1.89 20.41
C SER A 83 -42.07 1.44 21.38
N ASP A 84 -41.45 0.28 21.15
CA ASP A 84 -40.31 -0.22 21.92
C ASP A 84 -38.98 0.29 21.35
N TYR A 85 -38.73 1.58 21.58
CA TYR A 85 -37.52 2.24 21.08
C TYR A 85 -36.24 1.71 21.72
N LEU A 86 -36.29 1.29 22.99
CA LEU A 86 -35.14 0.71 23.69
C LEU A 86 -34.80 -0.67 23.12
N GLY A 87 -35.81 -1.51 22.87
CA GLY A 87 -35.64 -2.81 22.22
C GLY A 87 -35.11 -2.68 20.80
N PHE A 88 -35.62 -1.72 20.01
CA PHE A 88 -35.10 -1.41 18.68
C PHE A 88 -33.60 -1.06 18.70
N LEU A 89 -33.20 -0.16 19.61
CA LEU A 89 -31.80 0.24 19.74
C LEU A 89 -30.89 -0.88 20.27
N GLN A 90 -31.41 -1.78 21.11
CA GLN A 90 -30.67 -2.97 21.54
C GLN A 90 -30.46 -3.96 20.39
N ALA A 91 -31.45 -4.12 19.51
CA ALA A 91 -31.39 -5.05 18.38
C ALA A 91 -30.53 -4.53 17.23
N CYS A 92 -30.64 -3.25 16.88
CA CYS A 92 -30.02 -2.68 15.68
C CYS A 92 -28.82 -1.75 15.98
N GLY A 93 -28.64 -1.34 17.23
CA GLY A 93 -27.70 -0.28 17.59
C GLY A 93 -28.22 1.12 17.29
N THR A 94 -27.40 2.12 17.60
CA THR A 94 -27.73 3.55 17.43
C THR A 94 -27.30 4.12 16.07
N SER A 95 -26.71 3.30 15.20
CA SER A 95 -26.15 3.72 13.92
C SER A 95 -26.25 2.59 12.91
N PHE A 96 -26.28 2.96 11.63
CA PHE A 96 -26.33 2.01 10.52
C PHE A 96 -25.23 2.31 9.50
N VAL A 97 -24.80 1.28 8.79
CA VAL A 97 -23.75 1.40 7.77
C VAL A 97 -24.38 1.87 6.46
N ARG A 98 -24.07 3.12 6.06
CA ARG A 98 -24.55 3.70 4.79
C ARG A 98 -23.72 3.31 3.59
N THR A 99 -22.43 3.04 3.78
CA THR A 99 -21.53 2.68 2.68
C THR A 99 -20.49 1.68 3.16
N VAL A 100 -20.10 0.78 2.26
CA VAL A 100 -18.97 -0.13 2.46
C VAL A 100 -18.03 0.04 1.27
N ARG A 101 -16.80 0.46 1.55
CA ARG A 101 -15.70 0.49 0.57
C ARG A 101 -14.75 -0.66 0.86
N ARG A 102 -14.47 -1.47 -0.15
CA ARG A 102 -13.43 -2.51 -0.06
C ARG A 102 -12.18 -2.05 -0.79
N ARG A 103 -11.17 -1.66 0.01
CA ARG A 103 -9.81 -1.35 -0.45
C ARG A 103 -8.86 -2.47 -0.05
N THR A 104 -7.95 -2.85 -0.93
CA THR A 104 -6.84 -3.75 -0.62
C THR A 104 -5.55 -3.00 -0.92
N GLU A 105 -4.65 -2.94 0.06
CA GLU A 105 -3.33 -2.33 -0.11
C GLU A 105 -2.26 -3.40 0.05
N SER A 106 -1.26 -3.36 -0.83
CA SER A 106 0.00 -4.06 -0.68
C SER A 106 1.07 -2.99 -0.49
N ALA A 107 1.72 -2.99 0.67
CA ALA A 107 2.81 -2.09 0.97
C ALA A 107 4.10 -2.90 1.09
N ALA A 108 5.17 -2.41 0.46
CA ALA A 108 6.52 -2.94 0.63
C ALA A 108 7.45 -1.83 1.09
N LEU A 109 8.26 -2.14 2.10
CA LEU A 109 9.29 -1.27 2.64
C LEU A 109 10.64 -1.90 2.35
N LEU A 110 11.48 -1.18 1.62
CA LEU A 110 12.86 -1.54 1.38
C LEU A 110 13.77 -0.62 2.21
N SER A 111 14.79 -1.22 2.81
CA SER A 111 15.83 -0.50 3.56
C SER A 111 17.19 -0.87 3.02
N PHE A 112 18.05 0.14 2.86
CA PHE A 112 19.39 -0.03 2.32
C PHE A 112 20.36 0.75 3.19
N GLU A 113 21.42 0.09 3.65
CA GLU A 113 22.58 0.81 4.19
C GLU A 113 23.29 1.47 3.01
N ILE A 114 23.50 2.78 3.08
CA ILE A 114 24.13 3.57 2.02
C ILE A 114 25.49 4.07 2.49
N ASN A 115 26.50 3.98 1.63
CA ASN A 115 27.67 4.83 1.73
C ASN A 115 27.44 6.12 0.91
N PRO A 116 28.21 7.19 1.17
CA PRO A 116 28.09 8.44 0.43
C PRO A 116 28.22 8.29 -1.10
N ASP A 117 28.89 7.23 -1.56
CA ASP A 117 29.14 6.97 -2.98
C ASP A 117 28.06 6.06 -3.63
N ASP A 118 27.07 5.58 -2.87
CA ASP A 118 26.06 4.60 -3.33
C ASP A 118 24.77 5.24 -3.89
N GLU A 119 24.79 6.54 -4.24
CA GLU A 119 23.62 7.24 -4.80
C GLU A 119 23.13 6.63 -6.13
N GLU A 120 24.04 6.05 -6.92
CA GLU A 120 23.71 5.37 -8.18
C GLU A 120 22.85 4.11 -7.94
N PHE A 121 23.16 3.36 -6.88
CA PHE A 121 22.37 2.18 -6.49
C PHE A 121 20.95 2.58 -6.06
N ALA A 122 20.83 3.62 -5.22
CA ALA A 122 19.52 4.12 -4.81
C ALA A 122 18.70 4.63 -5.99
N THR A 123 19.34 5.24 -6.99
CA THR A 123 18.66 5.72 -8.20
C THR A 123 18.23 4.55 -9.10
N ALA A 124 19.06 3.52 -9.23
CA ALA A 124 18.73 2.32 -10.00
C ALA A 124 17.54 1.55 -9.40
N VAL A 125 17.50 1.40 -8.07
CA VAL A 125 16.37 0.75 -7.38
C VAL A 125 15.08 1.55 -7.55
N GLU A 126 15.16 2.88 -7.43
CA GLU A 126 14.01 3.77 -7.66
C GLU A 126 13.48 3.63 -9.10
N GLN A 127 14.38 3.57 -10.09
CA GLN A 127 14.01 3.37 -11.49
C GLN A 127 13.41 2.00 -11.77
N ASP A 128 13.89 0.93 -11.15
CA ASP A 128 13.34 -0.43 -11.32
C ASP A 128 11.93 -0.56 -10.71
N LEU A 129 11.73 0.05 -9.53
CA LEU A 129 10.42 0.13 -8.88
C LEU A 129 9.41 0.95 -9.70
N MET A 130 9.86 2.02 -10.37
CA MET A 130 9.02 2.80 -11.28
C MET A 130 8.80 2.12 -12.64
N GLY A 131 9.83 1.49 -13.21
CA GLY A 131 9.85 0.91 -14.56
C GLY A 131 9.08 -0.41 -14.70
N SER A 132 8.90 -1.13 -13.60
CA SER A 132 8.05 -2.34 -13.54
C SER A 132 6.55 -2.06 -13.72
N THR A 133 6.13 -0.79 -13.78
CA THR A 133 4.75 -0.39 -14.14
C THR A 133 4.56 -0.02 -15.62
N SER A 134 5.62 -0.05 -16.44
CA SER A 134 5.60 0.38 -17.85
C SER A 134 6.08 -0.68 -18.86
N SER A 135 6.08 -1.97 -18.53
CA SER A 135 6.57 -3.02 -19.44
C SER A 135 5.65 -4.24 -19.53
N ASP A 136 4.45 -4.01 -20.09
CA ASP A 136 3.83 -4.99 -20.98
C ASP A 136 4.02 -4.50 -22.42
N SER A 137 5.19 -4.78 -23.00
CA SER A 137 5.29 -5.04 -24.44
C SER A 137 6.66 -5.62 -24.80
N ASP A 138 6.57 -6.78 -25.43
CA ASP A 138 7.43 -7.34 -26.45
C ASP A 138 8.48 -8.39 -26.04
N GLY A 139 8.23 -9.58 -26.59
CA GLY A 139 9.08 -10.74 -26.42
C GLY A 139 10.44 -10.50 -27.06
N SER A 140 11.46 -10.97 -26.36
CA SER A 140 12.72 -11.35 -27.00
C SER A 140 13.02 -12.77 -26.59
N THR A 141 12.63 -13.67 -27.48
CA THR A 141 13.14 -15.02 -27.59
C THR A 141 14.65 -14.90 -27.82
N SER A 142 15.47 -15.16 -26.81
CA SER A 142 16.90 -15.37 -27.02
C SER A 142 17.06 -16.79 -27.57
N SER A 143 17.13 -16.90 -28.89
CA SER A 143 17.60 -18.08 -29.58
C SER A 143 19.07 -18.30 -29.25
N ASP A 144 19.37 -19.38 -28.54
CA ASP A 144 20.71 -19.94 -28.39
C ASP A 144 21.26 -20.29 -29.79
N SER A 145 22.24 -19.53 -30.24
CA SER A 145 23.07 -19.91 -31.39
C SER A 145 24.38 -20.50 -30.87
N ASP A 146 24.38 -21.83 -30.88
CA ASP A 146 25.51 -22.75 -30.74
C ASP A 146 26.74 -22.29 -31.53
N GLY A 147 27.83 -22.00 -30.82
CA GLY A 147 29.13 -21.67 -31.38
C GLY A 147 30.15 -22.76 -31.07
N SER A 148 30.01 -23.92 -31.71
CA SER A 148 31.03 -24.98 -31.67
C SER A 148 32.31 -24.51 -32.38
N THR A 149 33.38 -24.26 -31.62
CA THR A 149 34.73 -24.05 -32.15
C THR A 149 35.46 -25.39 -32.24
N SER A 150 35.47 -25.97 -33.44
CA SER A 150 36.41 -27.02 -33.83
C SER A 150 37.56 -26.41 -34.63
N SER A 151 38.79 -26.61 -34.19
CA SER A 151 39.95 -26.54 -35.08
C SER A 151 41.03 -27.48 -34.54
N ASP A 152 41.07 -28.63 -35.21
CA ASP A 152 42.10 -29.66 -35.17
C ASP A 152 43.06 -29.41 -36.35
N SER A 153 44.30 -29.90 -36.22
CA SER A 153 45.45 -29.87 -37.16
C SER A 153 46.42 -28.67 -37.10
#